data_AF-A0A7V2X743-F1
#
_entry.id   AF-A0A7V2X743-F1
#
_cell.length_a   1.000
_cell.length_b   1.000
_cell.length_c   1.000
_cell.angle_alpha   90.00
_cell.angle_beta   90.00
_cell.angle_gamma   90.00
#
_symmetry.space_group_name_H-M   'P 1'
#
loop_
_entity.id
_entity.type
_entity.pdbx_description
1 polymer ?
#
loop_
_entity_poly.entity_id
_entity_poly.type
_entity_poly.pdbx_seq_one_letter_code
_entity_poly.pdbx_strand_id
1 'polypeptide(L)'
;MAFFPLFMGRADRALRQKVGKAKQPAGRGVSGGLSGGGEPAFSGVAFRGRGRSWPEYAEFPPETATPELLRICRYLRNTCPDVSDAVWTWKRLCLTHPRVALMPETARGRRLIEALDARAASGEGVMQLLDMLYESLFTFGAAAVELVPGRARRGLHDVIPADVTRLRFARQGGRWTPCLADDGGTPRPVPPGRLLYIGLDRDGSGPYGRPMLAALRHYLRLQGQLFDDMGRAIRNAGWNRLHVRWVEGPERGD
;
A
#
# COMPACT_ATOMS: atom_id res chain seq x y z
N MET A 1 7.31 23.46 -18.88
CA MET A 1 7.27 22.00 -19.21
C MET A 1 8.70 21.51 -19.31
N ALA A 2 9.20 20.83 -18.28
CA ALA A 2 10.58 20.35 -18.22
C ALA A 2 10.59 18.82 -18.22
N PHE A 3 11.23 18.25 -19.23
CA PHE A 3 11.53 16.82 -19.38
C PHE A 3 12.64 16.43 -18.39
N PHE A 4 12.41 15.40 -17.57
CA PHE A 4 13.45 14.71 -16.81
C PHE A 4 13.77 13.35 -17.46
N PRO A 5 15.04 13.00 -17.69
CA PRO A 5 15.41 11.70 -18.25
C PRO A 5 15.54 10.63 -17.15
N LEU A 6 14.96 9.45 -17.42
CA LEU A 6 15.08 8.23 -16.62
C LEU A 6 16.50 7.63 -16.74
N PHE A 7 17.25 7.68 -15.64
CA PHE A 7 18.37 6.77 -15.39
C PHE A 7 17.81 5.45 -14.87
N MET A 8 17.69 4.43 -15.72
CA MET A 8 17.52 3.05 -15.27
C MET A 8 18.22 2.10 -16.24
N GLY A 9 19.50 1.86 -15.98
CA GLY A 9 20.32 1.01 -16.82
C GLY A 9 21.68 0.71 -16.23
N ARG A 10 21.74 0.03 -15.07
CA ARG A 10 23.00 -0.62 -14.63
C ARG A 10 22.94 -1.63 -13.47
N ALA A 11 21.77 -2.13 -13.06
CA ALA A 11 21.71 -3.09 -11.94
C ALA A 11 21.74 -4.58 -12.34
N ASP A 12 21.42 -4.95 -13.58
CA ASP A 12 21.18 -6.37 -13.94
C ASP A 12 22.40 -7.17 -14.43
N ARG A 13 23.59 -6.58 -14.51
CA ARG A 13 24.81 -7.30 -14.95
C ARG A 13 25.66 -7.88 -13.82
N ALA A 14 25.41 -7.55 -12.56
CA ALA A 14 26.24 -7.98 -11.44
C ALA A 14 25.82 -9.32 -10.79
N LEU A 15 24.64 -9.86 -11.12
CA LEU A 15 24.10 -11.08 -10.47
C LEU A 15 24.26 -12.39 -11.26
N ARG A 16 24.90 -12.37 -12.45
CA ARG A 16 25.12 -13.57 -13.29
C ARG A 16 26.53 -14.17 -13.26
N GLN A 17 27.46 -13.66 -12.43
CA GLN A 17 28.86 -14.13 -12.41
C GLN A 17 29.35 -14.81 -11.12
N LYS A 18 28.47 -15.15 -10.18
CA LYS A 18 28.86 -15.93 -8.98
C LYS A 18 27.98 -17.18 -8.78
N VAL A 19 27.99 -18.08 -9.75
CA VAL A 19 27.66 -19.49 -9.52
C VAL A 19 28.70 -20.35 -10.23
N GLY A 20 29.85 -20.51 -9.56
CA GLY A 20 30.94 -21.36 -10.00
C GLY A 20 31.51 -22.10 -8.81
N LYS A 21 31.33 -23.43 -8.82
CA LYS A 21 31.98 -24.47 -8.01
C LYS A 21 31.58 -24.56 -6.52
N ALA A 22 30.64 -25.46 -6.23
CA ALA A 22 30.66 -26.23 -4.98
C ALA A 22 30.40 -27.72 -5.31
N LYS A 23 31.26 -28.56 -4.75
CA LYS A 23 31.44 -30.00 -4.99
C LYS A 23 30.35 -30.78 -4.22
N GLN A 24 29.60 -31.65 -4.89
CA GLN A 24 28.69 -32.63 -4.25
C GLN A 24 29.48 -33.86 -3.76
N PRO A 25 29.08 -34.50 -2.64
CA PRO A 25 29.25 -35.93 -2.46
C PRO A 25 27.94 -36.70 -2.72
N ALA A 26 28.13 -37.97 -3.09
CA ALA A 26 27.18 -38.93 -3.63
C ALA A 26 26.03 -39.34 -2.68
N GLY A 27 24.90 -39.75 -3.26
CA GLY A 27 23.83 -40.46 -2.54
C GLY A 27 22.52 -40.67 -3.30
N ARG A 28 22.46 -41.75 -4.09
CA ARG A 28 21.31 -42.60 -4.51
C ARG A 28 19.89 -42.00 -4.71
N GLY A 29 19.44 -42.05 -5.97
CA GLY A 29 18.22 -42.76 -6.43
C GLY A 29 16.83 -42.12 -6.20
N VAL A 30 16.14 -41.73 -7.28
CA VAL A 30 15.05 -42.48 -7.96
C VAL A 30 14.46 -41.60 -9.08
N SER A 31 14.13 -42.25 -10.19
CA SER A 31 13.65 -41.78 -11.49
C SER A 31 12.20 -41.25 -11.54
N GLY A 32 11.92 -40.34 -12.49
CA GLY A 32 10.63 -40.33 -13.22
C GLY A 32 10.10 -38.96 -13.66
N GLY A 33 9.96 -38.76 -14.98
CA GLY A 33 8.83 -38.02 -15.57
C GLY A 33 9.05 -36.59 -16.05
N LEU A 34 8.92 -36.39 -17.36
CA LEU A 34 9.11 -35.15 -18.13
C LEU A 34 7.84 -34.30 -18.29
N SER A 35 8.07 -32.98 -18.38
CA SER A 35 7.43 -31.98 -19.27
C SER A 35 6.03 -31.41 -18.98
N GLY A 36 5.97 -30.07 -19.02
CA GLY A 36 4.85 -29.34 -19.65
C GLY A 36 4.41 -28.04 -18.98
N GLY A 37 4.71 -26.89 -19.60
CA GLY A 37 3.90 -25.66 -19.49
C GLY A 37 4.35 -24.60 -18.48
N GLY A 38 5.32 -23.75 -18.85
CA GLY A 38 5.72 -22.60 -18.04
C GLY A 38 4.78 -21.41 -18.19
N GLU A 39 3.89 -21.20 -17.22
CA GLU A 39 3.42 -19.86 -16.86
C GLU A 39 4.52 -19.13 -16.07
N PRO A 40 4.80 -17.84 -16.29
CA PRO A 40 5.60 -17.07 -15.35
C PRO A 40 4.76 -16.81 -14.09
N ALA A 41 4.81 -17.77 -13.16
CA ALA A 41 4.35 -17.61 -11.80
C ALA A 41 5.13 -16.46 -11.15
N PHE A 42 4.43 -15.41 -10.72
CA PHE A 42 4.90 -14.56 -9.63
C PHE A 42 4.79 -15.37 -8.32
N SER A 43 5.58 -16.44 -8.22
CA SER A 43 5.76 -17.22 -7.01
C SER A 43 7.19 -17.03 -6.51
N GLY A 44 7.33 -16.83 -5.20
CA GLY A 44 8.62 -16.95 -4.54
C GLY A 44 9.30 -15.64 -4.12
N VAL A 45 8.60 -14.78 -3.37
CA VAL A 45 9.26 -14.16 -2.22
C VAL A 45 8.62 -14.74 -0.96
N ALA A 46 8.97 -16.01 -0.67
CA ALA A 46 8.69 -16.59 0.62
C ALA A 46 9.67 -15.97 1.62
N PHE A 47 9.18 -15.03 2.42
CA PHE A 47 9.93 -14.58 3.59
C PHE A 47 9.92 -15.74 4.59
N ARG A 48 10.99 -16.56 4.58
CA ARG A 48 11.30 -17.49 5.68
C ARG A 48 11.72 -16.67 6.90
N GLY A 49 10.77 -15.94 7.48
CA GLY A 49 10.86 -15.46 8.84
C GLY A 49 10.77 -16.68 9.76
N ARG A 50 11.89 -17.01 10.42
CA ARG A 50 11.93 -17.98 11.51
C ARG A 50 10.78 -17.68 12.47
N GLY A 51 9.94 -18.69 12.73
CA GLY A 51 8.73 -18.57 13.53
C GLY A 51 8.99 -17.87 14.86
N ARG A 52 8.52 -16.64 14.98
CA ARG A 52 8.18 -16.05 16.27
C ARG A 52 6.72 -16.38 16.48
N SER A 53 6.44 -17.16 17.50
CA SER A 53 5.09 -17.50 17.93
C SER A 53 4.33 -16.21 18.19
N TRP A 54 3.38 -15.91 17.31
CA TRP A 54 2.30 -14.99 17.64
C TRP A 54 1.62 -15.54 18.89
N PRO A 55 1.21 -14.71 19.87
CA PRO A 55 0.39 -15.20 20.96
C PRO A 55 -0.80 -15.96 20.38
N GLU A 56 -1.17 -17.07 21.01
CA GLU A 56 -2.16 -18.10 20.61
C GLU A 56 -3.58 -17.56 20.32
N TYR A 57 -3.76 -16.24 20.35
CA TYR A 57 -5.01 -15.47 20.30
C TYR A 57 -5.04 -14.41 19.18
N ALA A 58 -3.97 -14.31 18.37
CA ALA A 58 -3.94 -13.44 17.20
C ALA A 58 -4.49 -14.20 15.99
N GLU A 59 -5.77 -13.98 15.66
CA GLU A 59 -6.30 -14.41 14.37
C GLU A 59 -5.47 -13.73 13.27
N PHE A 60 -5.01 -14.53 12.30
CA PHE A 60 -4.31 -13.99 11.13
C PHE A 60 -5.22 -12.95 10.47
N PRO A 61 -4.68 -11.78 10.09
CA PRO A 61 -5.48 -10.79 9.38
C PRO A 61 -6.06 -11.44 8.12
N PRO A 62 -7.31 -11.11 7.75
CA PRO A 62 -7.88 -11.56 6.47
C PRO A 62 -6.97 -11.10 5.32
N GLU A 63 -7.07 -11.75 4.16
CA GLU A 63 -6.21 -11.42 2.99
C GLU A 63 -6.22 -9.92 2.65
N THR A 64 -7.38 -9.28 2.86
CA THR A 64 -7.64 -7.84 2.66
C THR A 64 -6.89 -6.92 3.63
N ALA A 65 -6.33 -7.44 4.72
CA ALA A 65 -5.64 -6.68 5.75
C ALA A 65 -4.21 -7.16 6.02
N THR A 66 -3.63 -7.93 5.09
CA THR A 66 -2.25 -8.39 5.20
C THR A 66 -1.25 -7.22 5.13
N PRO A 67 -0.19 -7.20 5.94
CA PRO A 67 0.83 -6.14 5.87
C PRO A 67 1.48 -6.01 4.49
N GLU A 68 1.58 -7.10 3.73
CA GLU A 68 2.06 -7.13 2.36
C GLU A 68 1.14 -6.34 1.43
N LEU A 69 -0.17 -6.59 1.48
CA LEU A 69 -1.15 -5.87 0.67
C LEU A 69 -1.16 -4.37 1.00
N LEU A 70 -1.11 -4.01 2.28
CA LEU A 70 -1.09 -2.60 2.69
C LEU A 70 0.19 -1.89 2.20
N ARG A 71 1.33 -2.57 2.20
CA ARG A 71 2.57 -2.05 1.60
C ARG A 71 2.44 -1.83 0.10
N ILE A 72 1.82 -2.75 -0.62
CA ILE A 72 1.53 -2.59 -2.04
C ILE A 72 0.61 -1.39 -2.27
N CYS A 73 -0.46 -1.23 -1.50
CA CYS A 73 -1.38 -0.10 -1.62
C CYS A 73 -0.66 1.24 -1.42
N ARG A 74 0.23 1.34 -0.41
CA ARG A 74 1.08 2.52 -0.19
C ARG A 74 1.98 2.80 -1.39
N TYR A 75 2.62 1.75 -1.91
CA TYR A 75 3.51 1.85 -3.06
C TYR A 75 2.75 2.37 -4.30
N LEU A 76 1.60 1.78 -4.62
CA LEU A 76 0.77 2.17 -5.76
C LEU A 76 0.34 3.63 -5.67
N ARG A 77 -0.16 4.06 -4.52
CA ARG A 77 -0.53 5.47 -4.28
C ARG A 77 0.64 6.42 -4.48
N ASN A 78 1.83 6.06 -4.01
CA ASN A 78 2.99 6.96 -4.08
C ASN A 78 3.66 7.00 -5.47
N THR A 79 3.42 5.99 -6.31
CA THR A 79 4.17 5.81 -7.58
C THR A 79 3.31 5.87 -8.83
N CYS A 80 2.04 5.49 -8.77
CA CYS A 80 1.12 5.56 -9.90
C CYS A 80 0.37 6.90 -9.87
N PRO A 81 0.57 7.79 -10.86
CA PRO A 81 -0.07 9.11 -10.89
C PRO A 81 -1.60 9.02 -10.82
N ASP A 82 -2.21 8.10 -11.56
CA ASP A 82 -3.67 7.93 -11.61
C ASP A 82 -4.24 7.53 -10.24
N VAL A 83 -3.53 6.64 -9.52
CA VAL A 83 -3.93 6.22 -8.17
C VAL A 83 -3.75 7.36 -7.17
N SER A 84 -2.64 8.09 -7.27
CA SER A 84 -2.38 9.25 -6.41
C SER A 84 -3.46 10.31 -6.59
N ASP A 85 -3.77 10.67 -7.83
CA ASP A 85 -4.79 11.67 -8.17
C ASP A 85 -6.18 11.26 -7.67
N ALA A 86 -6.55 9.99 -7.83
CA ALA A 86 -7.81 9.46 -7.31
C ALA A 86 -7.88 9.61 -5.77
N VAL A 87 -6.84 9.20 -5.04
CA VAL A 87 -6.79 9.32 -3.57
C VAL A 87 -6.86 10.80 -3.14
N TRP A 88 -6.12 11.69 -3.81
CA TRP A 88 -6.15 13.13 -3.54
C TRP A 88 -7.53 13.74 -3.80
N THR A 89 -8.20 13.35 -4.88
CA THR A 89 -9.53 13.83 -5.23
C THR A 89 -10.55 13.44 -4.16
N TRP A 90 -10.60 12.17 -3.77
CA TRP A 90 -11.50 11.70 -2.71
C TRP A 90 -11.25 12.39 -1.38
N LYS A 91 -9.98 12.50 -0.99
CA LYS A 91 -9.54 13.22 0.21
C LYS A 91 -10.03 14.67 0.21
N ARG A 92 -9.84 15.41 -0.89
CA ARG A 92 -10.29 16.80 -1.02
C ARG A 92 -11.81 16.94 -0.98
N LEU A 93 -12.54 16.03 -1.63
CA LEU A 93 -14.00 16.03 -1.58
C LEU A 93 -14.51 15.87 -0.14
N CYS A 94 -13.94 14.93 0.62
CA CYS A 94 -14.32 14.72 2.02
C CYS A 94 -13.90 15.86 2.95
N LEU A 95 -12.84 16.59 2.63
CA LEU A 95 -12.36 17.75 3.40
C LEU A 95 -13.10 19.05 3.09
N THR A 96 -14.13 19.02 2.23
CA THR A 96 -14.86 20.23 1.85
C THR A 96 -15.71 20.74 3.01
N HIS A 97 -15.20 21.74 3.74
CA HIS A 97 -15.89 22.46 4.83
C HIS A 97 -16.45 21.58 5.96
N PRO A 98 -15.60 20.85 6.71
CA PRO A 98 -16.07 20.16 7.91
C PRO A 98 -16.64 21.17 8.91
N ARG A 99 -17.91 20.97 9.30
CA ARG A 99 -18.59 21.79 10.30
C ARG A 99 -18.59 21.04 11.62
N VAL A 100 -18.05 21.67 12.65
CA VAL A 100 -18.16 21.17 14.01
C VAL A 100 -19.37 21.85 14.65
N ALA A 101 -20.40 21.06 14.95
CA ALA A 101 -21.59 21.53 15.65
C ALA A 101 -21.56 21.02 17.10
N LEU A 102 -21.84 21.92 18.05
CA LEU A 102 -22.03 21.59 19.45
C LEU A 102 -23.52 21.52 19.76
N MET A 103 -23.95 20.47 20.46
CA MET A 103 -25.35 20.32 20.86
C MET A 103 -25.41 19.90 22.33
N PRO A 104 -25.80 20.80 23.27
CA PRO A 104 -26.09 22.23 23.07
C PRO A 104 -24.83 23.07 22.83
N GLU A 105 -24.96 24.16 22.07
CA GLU A 105 -23.86 25.12 21.91
C GLU A 105 -23.66 25.89 23.21
N THR A 106 -22.50 25.70 23.84
CA THR A 106 -22.12 26.39 25.07
C THR A 106 -20.77 27.07 24.89
N ALA A 107 -20.57 28.24 25.50
CA ALA A 107 -19.29 28.94 25.45
C ALA A 107 -18.13 28.08 25.96
N ARG A 108 -18.39 27.24 26.98
CA ARG A 108 -17.41 26.26 27.49
C ARG A 108 -17.08 25.21 26.44
N GLY A 109 -18.07 24.62 25.78
CA GLY A 109 -17.86 23.63 24.73
C GLY A 109 -17.03 24.19 23.57
N ARG A 110 -17.32 25.43 23.16
CA ARG A 110 -16.60 26.09 22.08
C ARG A 110 -15.13 26.31 22.40
N ARG A 111 -14.82 26.80 23.61
CA ARG A 111 -13.44 26.91 24.10
C ARG A 111 -12.71 25.57 24.16
N LEU A 112 -13.41 24.49 24.52
CA LEU A 112 -12.82 23.14 24.57
C LEU A 112 -12.48 22.63 23.17
N ILE A 113 -13.32 22.89 22.17
CA ILE A 113 -13.05 22.53 20.77
C ILE A 113 -11.89 23.34 20.22
N GLU A 114 -11.90 24.66 20.37
CA GLU A 114 -10.80 25.52 19.90
C GLU A 114 -9.46 25.13 20.55
N ALA A 115 -9.49 24.80 21.85
CA ALA A 115 -8.29 24.31 22.55
C ALA A 115 -7.85 22.91 22.11
N LEU A 116 -8.77 22.05 21.67
CA LEU A 116 -8.43 20.74 21.11
C LEU A 116 -7.88 20.90 19.69
N ASP A 117 -8.51 21.75 18.88
CA ASP A 117 -8.09 22.04 17.51
C ASP A 117 -6.65 22.53 17.49
N ALA A 118 -6.30 23.52 18.32
CA ALA A 118 -4.93 24.03 18.43
C ALA A 118 -3.88 23.00 18.87
N ARG A 119 -4.28 21.86 19.43
CA ARG A 119 -3.35 20.81 19.89
C ARG A 119 -3.38 19.54 19.04
N ALA A 120 -4.47 19.29 18.32
CA ALA A 120 -4.68 18.08 17.54
C ALA A 120 -3.54 17.86 16.54
N ALA A 121 -3.25 16.59 16.26
CA ALA A 121 -2.13 16.19 15.40
C ALA A 121 -0.82 16.87 15.83
N SER A 122 -0.52 16.91 17.13
CA SER A 122 0.70 17.53 17.66
C SER A 122 0.83 19.03 17.32
N GLY A 123 -0.30 19.73 17.22
CA GLY A 123 -0.37 21.18 16.98
C GLY A 123 -0.64 21.58 15.53
N GLU A 124 -0.85 20.63 14.63
CA GLU A 124 -1.15 20.90 13.21
C GLU A 124 -2.64 21.19 12.95
N GLY A 125 -3.53 20.87 13.89
CA GLY A 125 -4.96 21.15 13.76
C GLY A 125 -5.80 19.94 13.39
N VAL A 126 -7.11 20.03 13.61
CA VAL A 126 -8.09 18.98 13.25
C VAL A 126 -8.17 18.82 11.74
N MET A 127 -8.00 19.89 10.96
CA MET A 127 -7.99 19.80 9.49
C MET A 127 -6.86 18.90 8.99
N GLN A 128 -5.66 19.05 9.54
CA GLN A 128 -4.51 18.21 9.17
C GLN A 128 -4.68 16.78 9.69
N LEU A 129 -5.27 16.61 10.89
CA LEU A 129 -5.66 15.29 11.38
C LEU A 129 -6.61 14.56 10.42
N LEU A 130 -7.66 15.26 9.95
CA LEU A 130 -8.62 14.73 8.99
C LEU A 130 -7.97 14.42 7.63
N ASP A 131 -7.05 15.28 7.20
CA ASP A 131 -6.25 15.09 5.99
C ASP A 131 -5.47 13.76 6.03
N MET A 132 -4.76 13.49 7.12
CA MET A 132 -4.05 12.22 7.36
C MET A 132 -5.00 11.04 7.51
N LEU A 133 -6.14 11.23 8.18
CA LEU A 133 -7.16 10.21 8.40
C LEU A 133 -7.77 9.74 7.08
N TYR A 134 -8.21 10.67 6.22
CA TYR A 134 -8.79 10.34 4.91
C TYR A 134 -7.75 9.72 3.98
N GLU A 135 -6.51 10.20 4.00
CA GLU A 135 -5.43 9.57 3.24
C GLU A 135 -5.23 8.10 3.66
N SER A 136 -5.17 7.82 4.96
CA SER A 136 -5.08 6.46 5.47
C SER A 136 -6.31 5.63 5.05
N LEU A 137 -7.50 6.18 5.20
CA LEU A 137 -8.76 5.50 4.91
C LEU A 137 -8.84 5.05 3.44
N PHE A 138 -8.53 5.94 2.50
CA PHE A 138 -8.61 5.63 1.06
C PHE A 138 -7.42 4.79 0.57
N THR A 139 -6.27 4.85 1.24
CA THR A 139 -5.11 4.01 0.87
C THR A 139 -5.24 2.59 1.41
N PHE A 140 -5.58 2.45 2.68
CA PHE A 140 -5.51 1.17 3.41
C PHE A 140 -6.87 0.55 3.69
N GLY A 141 -7.96 1.25 3.34
CA GLY A 141 -9.31 0.84 3.73
C GLY A 141 -9.58 1.03 5.21
N ALA A 142 -8.68 1.71 5.93
CA ALA A 142 -8.80 1.92 7.35
C ALA A 142 -8.03 3.16 7.79
N ALA A 143 -8.51 3.81 8.84
CA ALA A 143 -7.80 4.86 9.53
C ALA A 143 -7.95 4.71 11.03
N ALA A 144 -6.95 5.18 11.77
CA ALA A 144 -6.98 5.14 13.22
C ALA A 144 -6.37 6.41 13.80
N VAL A 145 -6.87 6.82 14.96
CA VAL A 145 -6.29 7.90 15.76
C VAL A 145 -6.14 7.45 17.20
N GLU A 146 -5.01 7.79 17.82
CA GLU A 146 -4.76 7.58 19.23
C GLU A 146 -5.19 8.83 20.03
N LEU A 147 -6.02 8.59 21.03
CA LEU A 147 -6.51 9.58 21.98
C LEU A 147 -5.52 9.66 23.15
N VAL A 148 -4.82 10.79 23.26
CA VAL A 148 -3.83 11.02 24.31
C VAL A 148 -4.54 11.65 25.52
N PRO A 149 -4.69 10.93 26.64
CA PRO A 149 -5.34 11.48 27.82
C PRO A 149 -4.47 12.56 28.47
N GLY A 150 -5.11 13.61 29.00
CA GLY A 150 -4.42 14.61 29.82
C GLY A 150 -3.89 14.03 31.14
N ARG A 151 -2.90 14.69 31.73
CA ARG A 151 -2.23 14.26 32.98
C ARG A 151 -3.22 13.97 34.12
N ALA A 152 -4.31 14.74 34.22
CA ALA A 152 -5.36 14.57 35.22
C ALA A 152 -6.47 13.57 34.82
N ARG A 153 -6.39 12.92 33.65
CA ARG A 153 -7.43 12.05 33.04
C ARG A 153 -8.84 12.65 32.94
N ARG A 154 -8.96 13.98 33.06
CA ARG A 154 -10.24 14.74 32.98
C ARG A 154 -10.55 15.25 31.57
N GLY A 155 -9.73 14.92 30.57
CA GLY A 155 -9.91 15.37 29.20
C GLY A 155 -8.81 14.83 28.27
N LEU A 156 -8.91 15.20 27.00
CA LEU A 156 -7.93 14.87 25.97
C LEU A 156 -6.83 15.94 25.92
N HIS A 157 -5.58 15.48 25.96
CA HIS A 157 -4.42 16.32 25.68
C HIS A 157 -4.30 16.56 24.17
N ASP A 158 -4.31 15.47 23.40
CA ASP A 158 -4.07 15.46 21.95
C ASP A 158 -4.79 14.26 21.31
N VAL A 159 -4.95 14.32 19.99
CA VAL A 159 -5.41 13.24 19.11
C VAL A 159 -4.39 13.12 17.98
N ILE A 160 -3.71 11.98 17.91
CA ILE A 160 -2.62 11.75 16.95
C ILE A 160 -3.01 10.66 15.93
N PRO A 161 -2.59 10.76 14.67
CA PRO A 161 -2.81 9.69 13.70
C PRO A 161 -2.04 8.43 14.11
N ALA A 162 -2.69 7.27 13.98
CA ALA A 162 -2.09 5.98 14.25
C ALA A 162 -1.85 5.20 12.95
N ASP A 163 -0.66 4.59 12.82
CA ASP A 163 -0.30 3.81 11.63
C ASP A 163 -1.07 2.47 11.59
N VAL A 164 -2.09 2.41 10.73
CA VAL A 164 -2.91 1.21 10.53
C VAL A 164 -2.11 0.01 9.99
N THR A 165 -0.96 0.23 9.35
CA THR A 165 -0.12 -0.86 8.85
C THR A 165 0.56 -1.64 9.98
N ARG A 166 0.70 -1.02 11.15
CA ARG A 166 1.19 -1.62 12.39
C ARG A 166 0.07 -2.13 13.30
N LEU A 167 -1.17 -1.73 13.03
CA LEU A 167 -2.32 -2.14 13.84
C LEU A 167 -2.78 -3.56 13.51
N ARG A 168 -2.92 -4.39 14.54
CA ARG A 168 -3.48 -5.73 14.49
C ARG A 168 -4.64 -5.84 15.47
N PHE A 169 -5.44 -6.88 15.33
CA PHE A 169 -6.50 -7.19 16.27
C PHE A 169 -6.34 -8.62 16.75
N ALA A 170 -6.38 -8.79 18.06
CA ALA A 170 -6.42 -10.09 18.70
C ALA A 170 -7.82 -10.29 19.31
N ARG A 171 -8.27 -11.53 19.38
CA ARG A 171 -9.56 -11.85 20.00
C ARG A 171 -9.31 -12.26 21.45
N GLN A 172 -9.84 -11.49 22.39
CA GLN A 172 -9.74 -11.77 23.82
C GLN A 172 -11.15 -11.82 24.41
N GLY A 173 -11.54 -12.96 24.97
CA GLY A 173 -12.88 -13.13 25.57
C GLY A 173 -14.03 -12.87 24.58
N GLY A 174 -13.87 -13.27 23.32
CA GLY A 174 -14.86 -13.06 22.27
C GLY A 174 -14.91 -11.64 21.68
N ARG A 175 -14.16 -10.69 22.24
CA ARG A 175 -14.08 -9.30 21.76
C ARG A 175 -12.77 -9.04 21.03
N TRP A 176 -12.83 -8.20 20.00
CA TRP A 176 -11.65 -7.71 19.29
C TRP A 176 -10.93 -6.63 20.10
N THR A 177 -9.65 -6.87 20.38
CA THR A 177 -8.76 -5.92 21.06
C THR A 177 -7.69 -5.45 20.07
N PRO A 178 -7.57 -4.14 19.83
CA PRO A 178 -6.49 -3.59 18.99
C PRO A 178 -5.13 -3.77 19.67
N CYS A 179 -4.14 -4.19 18.89
CA CYS A 179 -2.76 -4.39 19.29
C CYS A 179 -1.84 -3.69 18.28
N LEU A 180 -0.84 -2.96 18.75
CA LEU A 180 0.19 -2.39 17.90
C LEU A 180 1.35 -3.38 17.78
N ALA A 181 1.67 -3.78 16.56
CA ALA A 181 2.87 -4.55 16.28
C ALA A 181 4.08 -3.62 16.45
N ASP A 182 4.97 -3.97 17.38
CA ASP A 182 6.26 -3.32 17.52
C ASP A 182 7.28 -3.93 16.55
N ASP A 183 8.29 -3.17 16.15
CA ASP A 183 9.36 -3.62 15.24
C ASP A 183 10.15 -4.81 15.86
N GLY A 184 10.04 -4.99 17.19
CA GLY A 184 10.61 -6.08 17.99
C GLY A 184 9.73 -7.33 18.15
N GLY A 185 8.52 -7.38 17.58
CA GLY A 185 7.74 -8.61 17.38
C GLY A 185 6.75 -9.02 18.47
N THR A 186 6.68 -8.34 19.62
CA THR A 186 5.60 -8.58 20.60
C THR A 186 4.49 -7.54 20.39
N PRO A 187 3.30 -7.93 19.91
CA PRO A 187 2.19 -7.00 19.75
C PRO A 187 1.73 -6.47 21.11
N ARG A 188 1.73 -5.15 21.27
CA ARG A 188 1.29 -4.47 22.50
C ARG A 188 -0.20 -4.15 22.43
N PRO A 189 -1.05 -4.65 23.34
CA PRO A 189 -2.46 -4.29 23.35
C PRO A 189 -2.61 -2.79 23.64
N VAL A 190 -3.50 -2.15 22.88
CA VAL A 190 -3.82 -0.74 23.08
C VAL A 190 -4.88 -0.64 24.18
N PRO A 191 -4.68 0.19 25.22
CA PRO A 191 -5.67 0.34 26.28
C PRO A 191 -7.04 0.77 25.73
N PRO A 192 -8.15 0.26 26.29
CA PRO A 192 -9.49 0.61 25.84
C PRO A 192 -9.73 2.13 25.97
N GLY A 193 -10.43 2.70 24.98
CA GLY A 193 -10.73 4.13 24.93
C GLY A 193 -9.55 5.03 24.50
N ARG A 194 -8.38 4.45 24.16
CA ARG A 194 -7.25 5.21 23.60
C ARG A 194 -7.15 5.16 22.08
N LEU A 195 -7.88 4.30 21.40
CA LEU A 195 -7.82 4.18 19.95
C LEU A 195 -9.22 4.32 19.38
N LEU A 196 -9.38 5.22 18.41
CA LEU A 196 -10.52 5.26 17.52
C LEU A 196 -10.09 4.64 16.19
N TYR A 197 -10.78 3.59 15.77
CA TYR A 197 -10.52 2.87 14.52
C TYR A 197 -11.74 2.95 13.61
N ILE A 198 -11.50 3.30 12.34
CA ILE A 198 -12.50 3.39 11.29
C ILE A 198 -12.07 2.43 10.17
N GLY A 199 -12.88 1.42 9.89
CA GLY A 199 -12.68 0.50 8.78
C GLY A 199 -13.72 0.75 7.69
N LEU A 200 -13.27 0.83 6.44
CA LEU A 200 -14.10 0.97 5.25
C LEU A 200 -14.64 -0.40 4.81
N ASP A 201 -15.89 -0.45 4.36
CA ASP A 201 -16.53 -1.67 3.81
C ASP A 201 -16.31 -2.93 4.66
N ARG A 202 -16.68 -2.85 5.95
CA ARG A 202 -16.54 -3.99 6.86
C ARG A 202 -17.63 -5.03 6.57
N ASP A 203 -17.20 -6.27 6.33
CA ASP A 203 -18.05 -7.40 5.93
C ASP A 203 -18.53 -8.28 7.10
N GLY A 204 -18.25 -7.88 8.34
CA GLY A 204 -18.61 -8.62 9.54
C GLY A 204 -17.71 -9.81 9.88
N SER A 205 -16.79 -10.21 8.98
CA SER A 205 -15.82 -11.29 9.25
C SER A 205 -14.77 -10.85 10.27
N GLY A 206 -14.47 -9.55 10.33
CA GLY A 206 -13.44 -9.03 11.21
C GLY A 206 -13.52 -7.52 11.49
N PRO A 207 -12.58 -7.04 12.31
CA PRO A 207 -12.46 -5.62 12.62
C PRO A 207 -11.88 -4.82 11.46
N TYR A 208 -11.17 -5.47 10.53
CA TYR A 208 -10.45 -4.82 9.44
C TYR A 208 -11.39 -4.27 8.37
N GLY A 209 -11.05 -3.08 7.85
CA GLY A 209 -11.63 -2.56 6.62
C GLY A 209 -10.95 -3.12 5.36
N ARG A 210 -11.57 -2.88 4.21
CA ARG A 210 -11.10 -3.35 2.91
C ARG A 210 -10.45 -2.20 2.11
N PRO A 211 -9.18 -2.33 1.70
CA PRO A 211 -8.51 -1.32 0.90
C PRO A 211 -9.12 -1.23 -0.51
N MET A 212 -9.57 -0.03 -0.90
CA MET A 212 -10.11 0.22 -2.24
C MET A 212 -9.09 -0.14 -3.34
N LEU A 213 -7.80 0.11 -3.07
CA LEU A 213 -6.71 -0.15 -4.01
C LEU A 213 -6.44 -1.64 -4.25
N ALA A 214 -6.96 -2.55 -3.42
CA ALA A 214 -6.76 -3.98 -3.63
C ALA A 214 -7.38 -4.48 -4.94
N ALA A 215 -8.50 -3.88 -5.38
CA ALA A 215 -9.14 -4.22 -6.65
C ALA A 215 -8.28 -3.83 -7.86
N LEU A 216 -7.44 -2.80 -7.73
CA LEU A 216 -6.66 -2.25 -8.84
C LEU A 216 -5.41 -3.07 -9.20
N ARG A 217 -4.98 -4.00 -8.34
CA ARG A 217 -3.73 -4.75 -8.54
C ARG A 217 -3.68 -5.46 -9.89
N HIS A 218 -4.79 -6.05 -10.31
CA HIS A 218 -4.85 -6.75 -11.59
C HIS A 218 -4.84 -5.77 -12.76
N TYR A 219 -5.61 -4.68 -12.67
CA TYR A 219 -5.69 -3.65 -13.70
C TYR A 219 -4.34 -2.99 -13.98
N LEU A 220 -3.60 -2.60 -12.93
CA LEU A 220 -2.31 -1.94 -13.08
C LEU A 220 -1.25 -2.85 -13.73
N ARG A 221 -1.35 -4.17 -13.51
CA ARG A 221 -0.49 -5.14 -14.21
C ARG A 221 -0.76 -5.15 -15.71
N LEU A 222 -2.04 -5.13 -16.11
CA LEU A 222 -2.43 -5.09 -17.52
C LEU A 222 -1.97 -3.78 -18.18
N GLN A 223 -2.15 -2.64 -17.51
CA GLN A 223 -1.70 -1.34 -17.99
C GLN A 223 -0.18 -1.30 -18.21
N GLY A 224 0.61 -1.84 -17.28
CA GLY A 224 2.07 -1.96 -17.43
C GLY A 224 2.48 -2.81 -18.63
N GLN A 225 1.82 -3.96 -18.83
CA GLN A 225 2.06 -4.83 -19.98
C GLN A 225 1.76 -4.13 -21.31
N LEU A 226 0.65 -3.39 -21.39
CA LEU A 226 0.30 -2.62 -22.57
C LEU A 226 1.35 -1.57 -22.92
N PHE A 227 1.86 -0.82 -21.93
CA PHE A 227 2.92 0.15 -22.18
C PHE A 227 4.23 -0.50 -22.63
N ASP A 228 4.59 -1.64 -22.04
CA ASP A 228 5.77 -2.41 -22.47
C ASP A 228 5.63 -2.87 -23.93
N ASP A 229 4.46 -3.38 -24.30
CA ASP A 229 4.17 -3.88 -25.64
C ASP A 229 4.11 -2.76 -26.67
N MET A 230 3.48 -1.63 -26.34
CA MET A 230 3.54 -0.41 -27.16
C MET A 230 4.99 0.05 -27.34
N GLY A 231 5.79 0.04 -26.28
CA GLY A 231 7.20 0.39 -26.33
C GLY A 231 7.99 -0.54 -27.26
N ARG A 232 7.71 -1.86 -27.24
CA ARG A 232 8.31 -2.82 -28.19
C ARG A 232 7.86 -2.56 -29.62
N ALA A 233 6.56 -2.34 -29.84
CA ALA A 233 5.99 -2.10 -31.15
C ALA A 233 6.59 -0.84 -31.79
N ILE A 234 6.70 0.27 -31.05
CA ILE A 234 7.32 1.53 -31.54
C ILE A 234 8.79 1.30 -31.93
N ARG A 235 9.56 0.57 -31.10
CA ARG A 235 10.96 0.25 -31.41
C ARG A 235 11.09 -0.61 -32.67
N ASN A 236 10.16 -1.54 -32.88
CA ASN A 236 10.16 -2.43 -34.05
C ASN A 236 9.60 -1.76 -35.32
N ALA A 237 8.67 -0.81 -35.18
CA ALA A 237 8.10 -0.05 -36.29
C ALA A 237 9.12 0.91 -36.94
N GLY A 238 10.18 1.28 -36.21
CA GLY A 238 11.26 2.12 -36.72
C GLY A 238 12.21 1.43 -37.73
N TRP A 239 12.07 0.13 -37.99
CA TRP A 239 12.84 -0.56 -39.03
C TRP A 239 12.09 -0.55 -40.36
N ASN A 240 11.95 0.64 -40.95
CA ASN A 240 11.58 0.75 -42.35
C ASN A 240 12.72 0.14 -43.18
N ARG A 241 12.53 -1.09 -43.65
CA ARG A 241 13.30 -1.57 -44.79
C ARG A 241 12.82 -0.75 -45.97
N LEU A 242 13.69 0.10 -46.52
CA LEU A 242 13.40 0.82 -47.75
C LEU A 242 13.19 -0.22 -48.85
N HIS A 243 11.94 -0.49 -49.21
CA HIS A 243 11.59 -1.34 -50.33
C HIS A 243 11.67 -0.51 -51.61
N VAL A 244 12.89 -0.36 -52.16
CA VAL A 244 13.05 0.21 -53.50
C VAL A 244 12.73 -0.87 -54.52
N ARG A 245 11.69 -0.67 -55.32
CA ARG A 245 11.48 -1.41 -56.56
C ARG A 245 12.02 -0.57 -57.70
N TRP A 246 13.11 -1.01 -58.31
CA TRP A 246 13.58 -0.43 -59.56
C TRP A 246 12.54 -0.74 -60.65
N VAL A 247 12.10 0.29 -61.37
CA VAL A 247 11.27 0.17 -62.57
C VAL A 247 12.12 0.73 -63.69
N GLU A 248 12.46 -0.09 -64.68
CA GLU A 248 13.13 0.38 -65.90
C GLU A 248 12.19 1.35 -66.62
N GLY A 249 12.58 2.63 -66.66
CA GLY A 249 11.96 3.63 -67.51
C GLY A 249 12.68 3.68 -68.87
N PRO A 250 12.01 4.12 -69.95
CA PRO A 250 12.65 4.23 -71.24
C PRO A 250 13.85 5.16 -71.12
N GLU A 251 15.00 4.71 -71.63
CA GLU A 251 16.23 5.50 -71.64
C GLU A 251 15.92 6.89 -72.19
N ARG A 252 16.12 7.93 -71.38
CA ARG A 252 16.13 9.30 -71.87
C ARG A 252 17.36 9.41 -72.76
N GLY A 253 17.14 9.19 -74.06
CA GLY A 253 18.13 9.42 -75.09
C GLY A 253 18.55 10.89 -75.10
N ASP A 254 19.86 11.09 -75.06
CA ASP A 254 20.53 12.33 -75.47
C ASP A 254 20.48 12.49 -77.00
#